data_AF-A0A0F8YWL8-F1
#
_entry.id   AF-A0A0F8YWL8-F1
#
_cell.length_a   1.000
_cell.length_b   1.000
_cell.length_c   1.000
_cell.angle_alpha   90.00
_cell.angle_beta   90.00
_cell.angle_gamma   90.00
#
_symmetry.space_group_name_H-M   'P 1'
#
loop_
_entity.id
_entity.type
_entity.pdbx_description
1 polymer ?
#
loop_
_entity_poly.entity_id
_entity_poly.type
_entity_poly.pdbx_seq_one_letter_code
_entity_poly.pdbx_strand_id
1 'polypeptide(L)'
;MKKLLLIFMFGIFLISMVSATERTWGTVQQRDCIILTQTCDNCSFSNITSIQFPNKTSYAINEETIMTKSGTKYNYTYCGTDSLGQHIVTGHGDDDGIDTTWIADFEVTQTGDTLSTSESIIYSILFLGVLFFFLLCLYGGIVLPFSSERNEEGKIISVQKLKYFKLSLLFLSYLLFVWLTNLLFALANNFNILTSYANFFSMIFTILNSLSYVIFVVMFVAFMFLAWKDLQLKKLLQRGLNPD
;
A
#
# COMPACT_ATOMS: atom_id res chain seq x y z
N MET A 1 -7.86 -29.59 -7.17
CA MET A 1 -7.55 -28.14 -7.31
C MET A 1 -7.94 -27.31 -6.09
N LYS A 2 -9.16 -27.39 -5.54
CA LYS A 2 -9.59 -26.57 -4.37
C LYS A 2 -8.71 -26.70 -3.11
N LYS A 3 -8.15 -27.88 -2.83
CA LYS A 3 -7.29 -28.11 -1.64
C LYS A 3 -5.87 -27.54 -1.75
N LEU A 4 -5.37 -27.40 -2.99
CA LEU A 4 -4.00 -26.94 -3.25
C LEU A 4 -3.89 -25.41 -3.09
N LEU A 5 -4.97 -24.69 -3.42
CA LEU A 5 -5.10 -23.25 -3.21
C LEU A 5 -5.12 -22.89 -1.71
N LEU A 6 -5.71 -23.75 -0.87
CA LEU A 6 -5.79 -23.55 0.58
C LEU A 6 -4.45 -23.77 1.27
N ILE A 7 -3.66 -24.75 0.79
CA ILE A 7 -2.28 -24.99 1.25
C ILE A 7 -1.36 -23.84 0.83
N PHE A 8 -1.54 -23.28 -0.37
CA PHE A 8 -0.78 -22.12 -0.83
C PHE A 8 -1.11 -20.85 -0.01
N MET A 9 -2.39 -20.65 0.35
CA MET A 9 -2.81 -19.58 1.25
C MET A 9 -2.20 -19.70 2.65
N PHE A 10 -2.04 -20.91 3.19
CA PHE A 10 -1.47 -21.11 4.52
C PHE A 10 0.07 -21.09 4.55
N GLY A 11 0.73 -21.52 3.47
CA GLY A 11 2.20 -21.61 3.40
C GLY A 11 2.92 -20.26 3.37
N ILE A 12 2.27 -19.22 2.85
CA ILE A 12 2.86 -17.86 2.76
C ILE A 12 3.04 -17.21 4.15
N PHE A 13 2.31 -17.66 5.17
CA PHE A 13 2.42 -17.10 6.54
C PHE A 13 3.58 -17.66 7.37
N LEU A 14 4.32 -18.67 6.89
CA LEU A 14 5.36 -19.35 7.67
C LEU A 14 6.78 -18.85 7.43
N ILE A 15 6.99 -17.85 6.57
CA ILE A 15 8.31 -17.26 6.35
C ILE A 15 8.54 -16.19 7.43
N SER A 16 8.94 -16.62 8.62
CA SER A 16 9.40 -15.73 9.68
C SER A 16 10.73 -15.09 9.28
N MET A 17 10.76 -13.79 9.05
CA MET A 17 12.00 -13.05 8.81
C MET A 17 12.74 -12.84 10.14
N VAL A 18 13.97 -13.35 10.22
CA VAL A 18 14.92 -13.03 11.30
C VAL A 18 15.60 -11.72 10.94
N SER A 19 15.37 -10.66 11.73
CA SER A 19 16.09 -9.39 11.58
C SER A 19 17.29 -9.37 12.50
N ALA A 20 18.49 -9.13 11.97
CA ALA A 20 19.63 -8.70 12.78
C ALA A 20 19.45 -7.21 13.12
N THR A 21 19.72 -6.83 14.35
CA THR A 21 19.67 -5.43 14.80
C THR A 21 21.05 -4.80 14.63
N GLU A 22 21.25 -4.07 13.53
CA GLU A 22 22.36 -3.11 13.42
C GLU A 22 21.94 -1.76 14.03
N ARG A 23 22.91 -0.93 14.42
CA ARG A 23 22.62 0.40 14.96
C ARG A 23 22.17 1.29 13.80
N THR A 24 20.89 1.69 13.83
CA THR A 24 20.31 2.59 12.83
C THR A 24 19.93 3.93 13.46
N TRP A 25 20.16 5.03 12.74
CA TRP A 25 19.60 6.35 13.07
C TRP A 25 18.17 6.53 12.55
N GLY A 26 17.60 5.52 11.91
CA GLY A 26 16.25 5.53 11.36
C GLY A 26 16.19 6.09 9.95
N THR A 27 15.10 6.77 9.65
CA THR A 27 14.75 7.22 8.31
C THR A 27 14.75 8.73 8.20
N VAL A 28 15.19 9.23 7.04
CA VAL A 28 15.17 10.66 6.73
C VAL A 28 14.53 10.89 5.37
N GLN A 29 13.82 12.01 5.25
CA GLN A 29 13.21 12.41 4.00
C GLN A 29 14.29 12.83 2.99
N GLN A 30 14.09 12.49 1.73
CA GLN A 30 14.98 12.90 0.64
C GLN A 30 15.13 14.43 0.61
N ARG A 31 16.38 14.91 0.54
CA ARG A 31 16.78 16.33 0.58
C ARG A 31 16.64 17.03 1.94
N ASP A 32 16.30 16.29 3.00
CA ASP A 32 16.39 16.81 4.37
C ASP A 32 17.71 16.41 5.03
N CYS A 33 18.16 17.21 5.99
CA CYS A 33 19.37 16.91 6.75
C CYS A 33 19.06 15.98 7.94
N ILE A 34 19.98 15.06 8.22
CA ILE A 34 19.94 14.18 9.40
C ILE A 34 21.03 14.59 10.39
N ILE A 35 20.74 14.49 11.69
CA ILE A 35 21.73 14.67 12.76
C ILE A 35 22.26 13.29 13.15
N LEU A 36 23.45 12.97 12.66
CA LEU A 36 24.17 11.76 13.03
C LEU A 36 24.68 11.94 14.45
N THR A 37 24.20 11.09 15.37
CA THR A 37 24.53 11.16 16.80
C THR A 37 25.20 9.87 17.24
N GLN A 38 26.38 9.97 17.83
CA GLN A 38 27.07 8.84 18.46
C GLN A 38 27.25 9.11 19.95
N THR A 39 27.06 8.08 20.77
CA THR A 39 27.29 8.14 22.22
C THR A 39 28.54 7.37 22.57
N CYS A 40 29.47 8.01 23.28
CA CYS A 40 30.63 7.37 23.88
C CYS A 40 30.99 8.09 25.18
N ASP A 41 31.05 7.35 26.28
CA ASP A 41 31.22 7.92 27.62
C ASP A 41 32.65 8.39 27.87
N ASN A 42 33.65 7.61 27.41
CA ASN A 42 35.07 7.86 27.69
C ASN A 42 35.89 8.24 26.45
N CYS A 43 35.26 8.54 25.31
CA CYS A 43 35.98 9.04 24.14
C CYS A 43 36.40 10.51 24.30
N SER A 44 37.55 10.87 23.77
CA SER A 44 37.97 12.25 23.49
C SER A 44 37.42 12.75 22.17
N PHE A 45 37.31 11.89 21.15
CA PHE A 45 36.79 12.19 19.82
C PHE A 45 35.92 11.06 19.27
N SER A 46 35.08 11.40 18.30
CA SER A 46 34.37 10.44 17.48
C SER A 46 34.20 11.08 16.11
N ASN A 47 34.81 10.51 15.09
CA ASN A 47 34.88 11.11 13.76
C ASN A 47 34.25 10.18 12.72
N ILE A 48 33.65 10.77 11.70
CA ILE A 48 33.13 10.04 10.55
C ILE A 48 34.26 9.92 9.52
N THR A 49 34.54 8.70 9.08
CA THR A 49 35.56 8.42 8.06
C THR A 49 34.97 8.28 6.66
N SER A 50 33.77 7.70 6.55
CA SER A 50 33.14 7.50 5.25
C SER A 50 31.63 7.36 5.33
N ILE A 51 30.96 7.76 4.25
CA ILE A 51 29.54 7.50 4.02
C ILE A 51 29.42 6.74 2.70
N GLN A 52 28.95 5.50 2.77
CA GLN A 52 28.68 4.67 1.62
C GLN A 52 27.25 4.87 1.15
N PHE A 53 27.11 5.27 -0.11
CA PHE A 53 25.82 5.46 -0.74
C PHE A 53 25.16 4.12 -1.14
N PRO A 54 23.84 4.11 -1.39
CA PRO A 54 23.09 2.91 -1.81
C PRO A 54 23.64 2.24 -3.09
N ASN A 55 24.22 3.03 -4.00
CA ASN A 55 24.87 2.56 -5.24
C ASN A 55 26.27 1.95 -5.00
N LYS A 56 26.69 1.80 -3.73
CA LYS A 56 28.01 1.33 -3.29
C LYS A 56 29.18 2.23 -3.70
N THR A 57 28.93 3.44 -4.20
CA THR A 57 29.99 4.43 -4.30
C THR A 57 30.23 5.00 -2.91
N SER A 58 31.42 4.82 -2.37
CA SER A 58 31.81 5.52 -1.15
C SER A 58 32.03 6.98 -1.47
N TYR A 59 31.34 7.87 -0.75
CA TYR A 59 31.90 9.18 -0.52
C TYR A 59 32.85 9.02 0.66
N ALA A 60 34.14 8.87 0.36
CA ALA A 60 35.11 9.30 1.34
C ALA A 60 34.84 10.78 1.52
N ILE A 61 34.36 11.18 2.70
CA ILE A 61 34.57 12.58 3.05
C ILE A 61 36.10 12.69 3.05
N ASN A 62 36.64 13.44 2.09
CA ASN A 62 38.06 13.34 1.72
C ASN A 62 39.01 13.67 2.88
N GLU A 63 38.47 14.18 3.99
CA GLU A 63 39.12 14.40 5.28
C GLU A 63 38.16 13.92 6.39
N GLU A 64 38.72 13.38 7.49
CA GLU A 64 37.94 12.96 8.64
C GLU A 64 37.01 14.08 9.11
N THR A 65 35.72 13.76 9.20
CA THR A 65 34.74 14.75 9.64
C THR A 65 34.64 14.71 11.14
N ILE A 66 35.11 15.78 11.77
CA ILE A 66 35.12 15.95 13.22
C ILE A 66 33.68 16.20 13.70
N MET A 67 33.16 15.30 14.55
CA MET A 67 31.85 15.52 15.18
C MET A 67 31.96 16.52 16.33
N THR A 68 30.91 17.30 16.56
CA THR A 68 30.85 18.25 17.68
C THR A 68 30.51 17.52 18.96
N LYS A 69 31.39 17.60 19.97
CA LYS A 69 31.21 16.98 21.29
C LYS A 69 30.34 17.84 22.22
N SER A 70 29.35 17.22 22.85
CA SER A 70 28.53 17.82 23.91
C SER A 70 28.30 16.78 25.02
N GLY A 71 29.16 16.76 26.02
CA GLY A 71 29.17 15.70 27.05
C GLY A 71 29.64 14.37 26.46
N THR A 72 28.83 13.32 26.59
CA THR A 72 29.07 11.98 26.03
C THR A 72 28.47 11.79 24.62
N LYS A 73 27.90 12.86 24.04
CA LYS A 73 27.27 12.84 22.71
C LYS A 73 28.14 13.56 21.69
N TYR A 74 28.26 12.96 20.53
CA TYR A 74 28.96 13.48 19.35
C TYR A 74 27.96 13.64 18.22
N ASN A 75 27.84 14.84 17.67
CA ASN A 75 26.84 15.17 16.66
C ASN A 75 27.48 15.69 15.37
N TYR A 76 26.92 15.31 14.23
CA TYR A 76 27.25 15.87 12.93
C TYR A 76 25.99 16.00 12.05
N THR A 77 25.81 17.15 11.41
CA THR A 77 24.67 17.39 10.50
C THR A 77 25.07 17.00 9.08
N TYR A 78 24.40 16.00 8.53
CA TYR A 78 24.62 15.52 7.17
C TYR A 78 23.41 15.88 6.29
N CYS A 79 23.66 16.52 5.15
CA CYS A 79 22.62 16.95 4.20
C CYS A 79 22.74 16.27 2.83
N GLY A 80 23.64 15.31 2.64
CA GLY A 80 23.84 14.59 1.38
C GLY A 80 22.81 13.47 1.15
N THR A 81 21.52 13.79 1.30
CA THR A 81 20.39 12.84 1.25
C THR A 81 19.65 12.88 -0.09
N ASP A 82 20.37 13.17 -1.18
CA ASP A 82 19.79 13.20 -2.53
C ASP A 82 19.49 11.80 -3.09
N SER A 83 20.28 10.80 -2.67
CA SER A 83 20.14 9.41 -3.12
C SER A 83 19.26 8.60 -2.17
N LEU A 84 18.24 7.95 -2.73
CA LEU A 84 17.31 7.07 -2.00
C LEU A 84 17.96 5.73 -1.67
N GLY A 85 17.65 5.19 -0.49
CA GLY A 85 18.10 3.88 -0.02
C GLY A 85 18.93 3.95 1.26
N GLN A 86 19.58 2.84 1.61
CA GLN A 86 20.39 2.70 2.80
C GLN A 86 21.77 3.34 2.62
N HIS A 87 22.13 4.24 3.54
CA HIS A 87 23.46 4.83 3.66
C HIS A 87 24.15 4.22 4.86
N ILE A 88 25.39 3.77 4.68
CA ILE A 88 26.21 3.21 5.75
C ILE A 88 27.27 4.22 6.12
N VAL A 89 27.31 4.61 7.40
CA VAL A 89 28.29 5.53 7.94
C VAL A 89 29.28 4.74 8.77
N THR A 90 30.54 4.89 8.42
CA THR A 90 31.66 4.33 9.17
C THR A 90 32.40 5.47 9.84
N GLY A 91 32.77 5.26 11.10
CA GLY A 91 33.59 6.18 11.85
C GLY A 91 34.48 5.44 12.85
N HIS A 92 35.28 6.21 13.57
CA HIS A 92 36.10 5.71 14.65
C HIS A 92 36.07 6.68 15.83
N GLY A 93 36.53 6.22 16.99
CA GLY A 93 36.60 6.99 18.22
C GLY A 93 37.49 6.27 19.22
N ASP A 94 37.96 6.99 20.23
CA ASP A 94 38.90 6.50 21.23
C ASP A 94 38.19 6.00 22.50
N ASP A 95 37.49 4.87 22.41
CA ASP A 95 36.81 4.27 23.56
C ASP A 95 37.83 3.81 24.60
N ASP A 96 37.83 4.42 25.79
CA ASP A 96 38.86 4.25 26.83
C ASP A 96 40.31 4.45 26.31
N GLY A 97 40.48 5.33 25.33
CA GLY A 97 41.78 5.59 24.69
C GLY A 97 42.20 4.53 23.66
N ILE A 98 41.32 3.59 23.31
CA ILE A 98 41.53 2.58 22.27
C ILE A 98 40.74 2.97 21.02
N ASP A 99 41.44 3.12 19.89
CA ASP A 99 40.82 3.40 18.60
C ASP A 99 39.87 2.26 18.19
N THR A 100 38.58 2.58 18.15
CA THR A 100 37.48 1.65 17.93
C THR A 100 36.61 2.12 16.78
N THR A 101 36.49 1.28 15.73
CA THR A 101 35.59 1.53 14.61
C THR A 101 34.14 1.24 14.99
N TRP A 102 33.24 2.07 14.49
CA TRP A 102 31.80 1.84 14.56
C TRP A 102 31.17 1.98 13.19
N ILE A 103 30.07 1.25 12.99
CA ILE A 103 29.26 1.28 11.78
C ILE A 103 27.82 1.51 12.23
N ALA A 104 27.17 2.44 11.56
CA ALA A 104 25.75 2.69 11.73
C ALA A 104 25.14 3.08 10.40
N ASP A 105 23.84 2.90 10.25
CA ASP A 105 23.13 3.14 9.00
C ASP A 105 21.94 4.07 9.19
N PHE A 106 21.51 4.67 8.09
CA PHE A 106 20.24 5.37 8.00
C PHE A 106 19.65 5.16 6.60
N GLU A 107 18.33 5.21 6.49
CA GLU A 107 17.66 5.06 5.20
C GLU A 107 17.07 6.40 4.74
N VAL A 108 17.38 6.78 3.51
CA VAL A 108 16.75 7.92 2.85
C VAL A 108 15.54 7.42 2.07
N THR A 109 14.34 7.88 2.44
CA THR A 109 13.10 7.58 1.72
C THR A 109 12.46 8.86 1.19
N GLN A 110 11.52 8.73 0.26
CA GLN A 110 10.82 9.89 -0.29
C GLN A 110 9.97 10.64 0.75
N THR A 111 9.46 9.93 1.75
CA THR A 111 8.56 10.46 2.78
C THR A 111 9.24 10.72 4.11
N GLY A 112 10.42 10.12 4.35
CA GLY A 112 11.07 10.13 5.66
C GLY A 112 10.60 9.02 6.59
N ASP A 113 9.71 8.15 6.13
CA ASP A 113 9.21 7.00 6.87
C ASP A 113 9.61 5.70 6.16
N THR A 114 9.73 4.61 6.91
CA THR A 114 9.73 3.23 6.39
C THR A 114 8.53 2.47 6.93
N LEU A 115 7.98 1.55 6.14
CA LEU A 115 7.03 0.62 6.73
C LEU A 115 7.76 -0.29 7.69
N SER A 116 7.30 -0.30 8.94
CA SER A 116 7.64 -1.37 9.86
C SER A 116 7.18 -2.71 9.31
N THR A 117 7.83 -3.80 9.74
CA THR A 117 7.42 -5.17 9.41
C THR A 117 5.96 -5.41 9.79
N SER A 118 5.52 -4.87 10.93
CA SER A 118 4.13 -4.95 11.40
C SER A 118 3.15 -4.26 10.45
N GLU A 119 3.46 -3.06 9.99
CA GLU A 119 2.60 -2.34 9.04
C GLU A 119 2.56 -3.07 7.70
N SER A 120 3.70 -3.56 7.21
CA SER A 120 3.78 -4.34 5.97
C SER A 120 2.87 -5.58 6.01
N ILE A 121 2.80 -6.27 7.15
CA ILE A 121 1.90 -7.41 7.36
C ILE A 121 0.43 -6.94 7.32
N ILE A 122 0.09 -5.84 8.00
CA ILE A 122 -1.28 -5.29 8.02
C ILE A 122 -1.71 -4.89 6.60
N TYR A 123 -0.87 -4.18 5.84
CA TYR A 123 -1.17 -3.81 4.46
C TYR A 123 -1.35 -5.04 3.56
N SER A 124 -0.54 -6.08 3.76
CA SER A 124 -0.66 -7.34 3.00
C SER A 124 -1.99 -8.05 3.29
N ILE A 125 -2.38 -8.15 4.56
CA ILE A 125 -3.68 -8.74 4.97
C ILE A 125 -4.83 -7.91 4.41
N LEU A 126 -4.76 -6.58 4.53
CA LEU A 126 -5.77 -5.66 4.01
C LEU A 126 -5.91 -5.79 2.49
N PHE A 127 -4.79 -5.82 1.76
CA PHE A 127 -4.77 -6.00 0.31
C PHE A 127 -5.43 -7.32 -0.11
N LEU A 128 -5.05 -8.45 0.52
CA LEU A 128 -5.65 -9.75 0.22
C LEU A 128 -7.15 -9.80 0.56
N GLY A 129 -7.55 -9.18 1.68
CA GLY A 129 -8.94 -9.07 2.06
C GLY A 129 -9.77 -8.29 1.04
N VAL A 130 -9.31 -7.09 0.67
CA VAL A 130 -9.98 -6.24 -0.33
C VAL A 130 -10.02 -6.95 -1.70
N LEU A 131 -8.94 -7.61 -2.11
CA LEU A 131 -8.89 -8.38 -3.36
C LEU A 131 -9.91 -9.54 -3.34
N PHE A 132 -9.99 -10.29 -2.25
CA PHE A 132 -10.97 -11.38 -2.11
C PHE A 132 -12.41 -10.86 -2.18
N PHE A 133 -12.73 -9.78 -1.43
CA PHE A 133 -14.07 -9.17 -1.47
C PHE A 133 -14.40 -8.60 -2.84
N PHE A 134 -13.42 -7.99 -3.53
CA PHE A 134 -13.57 -7.50 -4.90
C PHE A 134 -13.96 -8.65 -5.84
N LEU A 135 -13.22 -9.75 -5.83
CA LEU A 135 -13.48 -10.91 -6.68
C LEU A 135 -14.84 -11.56 -6.37
N LEU A 136 -15.23 -11.63 -5.10
CA LEU A 136 -16.54 -12.14 -4.69
C LEU A 136 -17.68 -11.25 -5.22
N CYS A 137 -17.57 -9.93 -5.04
CA CYS A 137 -18.58 -8.98 -5.53
C CYS A 137 -18.66 -8.99 -7.06
N LEU A 138 -17.53 -9.05 -7.75
CA LEU A 138 -17.47 -9.14 -9.21
C LEU A 138 -18.10 -10.44 -9.71
N TYR A 139 -17.75 -11.58 -9.11
CA TYR A 139 -18.33 -12.88 -9.44
C TYR A 139 -19.85 -12.89 -9.25
N GLY A 140 -20.35 -12.41 -8.10
CA GLY A 140 -21.78 -12.30 -7.84
C GLY A 140 -22.46 -11.32 -8.81
N GLY A 141 -21.82 -10.19 -9.11
CA GLY A 141 -22.28 -9.22 -10.08
C GLY A 141 -22.35 -9.75 -11.53
N ILE A 142 -21.57 -10.77 -11.89
CA ILE A 142 -21.61 -11.41 -13.22
C ILE A 142 -22.64 -12.54 -13.26
N VAL A 143 -22.60 -13.44 -12.27
CA VAL A 143 -23.37 -14.71 -12.27
C VAL A 143 -24.85 -14.51 -11.99
N LEU A 144 -25.23 -13.52 -11.18
CA LEU A 144 -26.64 -13.31 -10.86
C LEU A 144 -27.47 -12.98 -12.12
N PRO A 145 -28.67 -13.54 -12.27
CA PRO A 145 -29.55 -13.24 -13.40
C PRO A 145 -30.04 -11.79 -13.34
N PHE A 146 -30.22 -11.18 -14.51
CA PHE A 146 -30.82 -9.84 -14.64
C PHE A 146 -32.29 -9.88 -15.10
N SER A 147 -32.74 -11.05 -15.58
CA SER A 147 -34.11 -11.27 -16.05
C SER A 147 -35.05 -11.63 -14.91
N SER A 148 -36.34 -11.32 -15.08
CA SER A 148 -37.40 -11.82 -14.20
C SER A 148 -37.85 -13.22 -14.65
N GLU A 149 -38.47 -14.00 -13.76
CA GLU A 149 -38.92 -15.35 -14.08
C GLU A 149 -40.07 -15.32 -15.10
N ARG A 150 -39.97 -16.15 -16.14
CA ARG A 150 -40.95 -16.27 -17.22
C ARG A 150 -41.54 -17.68 -17.24
N ASN A 151 -42.81 -17.81 -17.58
CA ASN A 151 -43.46 -19.09 -17.82
C ASN A 151 -43.05 -19.67 -19.19
N GLU A 152 -43.53 -20.89 -19.51
CA GLU A 152 -43.30 -21.53 -20.81
C GLU A 152 -43.86 -20.71 -21.98
N GLU A 153 -44.88 -19.89 -21.74
CA GLU A 153 -45.48 -18.97 -22.72
C GLU A 153 -44.70 -17.65 -22.86
N GLY A 154 -43.60 -17.45 -22.12
CA GLY A 154 -42.78 -16.24 -22.15
C GLY A 154 -43.28 -15.07 -21.28
N LYS A 155 -44.42 -15.22 -20.61
CA LYS A 155 -45.04 -14.22 -19.71
C LYS A 155 -44.33 -14.15 -18.38
N ILE A 156 -44.21 -12.94 -17.81
CA ILE A 156 -43.49 -12.72 -16.55
C ILE A 156 -44.38 -13.15 -15.37
N ILE A 157 -43.93 -14.11 -14.57
CA ILE A 157 -44.68 -14.62 -13.40
C ILE A 157 -44.34 -13.80 -12.14
N SER A 158 -43.06 -13.49 -11.94
CA SER A 158 -42.56 -12.90 -10.70
C SER A 158 -41.46 -11.88 -10.95
N VAL A 159 -41.48 -10.79 -10.18
CA VAL A 159 -40.43 -9.76 -10.23
C VAL A 159 -39.26 -10.21 -9.36
N GLN A 160 -38.14 -10.57 -10.00
CA GLN A 160 -36.98 -11.08 -9.28
C GLN A 160 -36.18 -9.94 -8.62
N LYS A 161 -36.03 -9.99 -7.29
CA LYS A 161 -35.25 -8.98 -6.53
C LYS A 161 -33.74 -9.06 -6.77
N LEU A 162 -33.24 -10.19 -7.30
CA LEU A 162 -31.81 -10.44 -7.49
C LEU A 162 -31.14 -9.46 -8.46
N LYS A 163 -31.88 -8.85 -9.40
CA LYS A 163 -31.32 -7.85 -10.31
C LYS A 163 -30.84 -6.57 -9.62
N TYR A 164 -31.52 -6.13 -8.56
CA TYR A 164 -31.09 -4.99 -7.75
C TYR A 164 -29.81 -5.34 -7.00
N PHE A 165 -29.77 -6.54 -6.43
CA PHE A 165 -28.60 -7.04 -5.73
C PHE A 165 -27.41 -7.18 -6.68
N LYS A 166 -27.62 -7.67 -7.92
CA LYS A 166 -26.61 -7.70 -8.99
C LYS A 166 -26.04 -6.31 -9.26
N LEU A 167 -26.90 -5.30 -9.46
CA LEU A 167 -26.47 -3.93 -9.74
C LEU A 167 -25.67 -3.34 -8.57
N SER A 168 -26.13 -3.57 -7.33
CA SER A 168 -25.41 -3.15 -6.12
C SER A 168 -24.05 -3.85 -5.99
N LEU A 169 -23.95 -5.15 -6.31
CA LEU A 169 -22.68 -5.88 -6.29
C LEU A 169 -21.70 -5.37 -7.36
N LEU A 170 -22.17 -5.04 -8.56
CA LEU A 170 -21.34 -4.43 -9.59
C LEU A 170 -20.83 -3.05 -9.16
N PHE A 171 -21.71 -2.22 -8.58
CA PHE A 171 -21.29 -0.93 -8.03
C PHE A 171 -20.26 -1.08 -6.91
N LEU A 172 -20.49 -1.98 -5.96
CA LEU A 172 -19.56 -2.27 -4.88
C LEU A 172 -18.23 -2.82 -5.40
N SER A 173 -18.24 -3.68 -6.42
CA SER A 173 -17.02 -4.18 -7.04
C SER A 173 -16.17 -3.07 -7.64
N TYR A 174 -16.81 -2.04 -8.23
CA TYR A 174 -16.11 -0.87 -8.73
C TYR A 174 -15.45 -0.07 -7.61
N LEU A 175 -16.18 0.22 -6.52
CA LEU A 175 -15.60 0.91 -5.35
C LEU A 175 -14.43 0.15 -4.73
N LEU A 176 -14.54 -1.17 -4.60
CA LEU A 176 -13.45 -2.02 -4.12
C LEU A 176 -12.26 -2.01 -5.09
N PHE A 177 -12.49 -1.91 -6.39
CA PHE A 177 -11.41 -1.77 -7.37
C PHE A 177 -10.68 -0.43 -7.24
N VAL A 178 -11.39 0.68 -7.07
CA VAL A 178 -10.79 1.98 -6.77
C VAL A 178 -9.94 1.89 -5.50
N TRP A 179 -10.48 1.29 -4.44
CA TRP A 179 -9.74 1.11 -3.19
C TRP A 179 -8.50 0.21 -3.36
N LEU A 180 -8.60 -0.87 -4.12
CA LEU A 180 -7.47 -1.75 -4.43
C LEU A 180 -6.35 -0.99 -5.14
N THR A 181 -6.68 -0.13 -6.12
CA THR A 181 -5.68 0.70 -6.81
C THR A 181 -5.02 1.73 -5.89
N ASN A 182 -5.77 2.29 -4.93
CA ASN A 182 -5.21 3.16 -3.90
C ASN A 182 -4.22 2.41 -2.99
N LEU A 183 -4.55 1.18 -2.59
CA LEU A 183 -3.63 0.35 -1.79
C LEU A 183 -2.36 0.00 -2.57
N LEU A 184 -2.48 -0.31 -3.87
CA LEU A 184 -1.32 -0.55 -4.74
C LEU A 184 -0.45 0.70 -4.90
N PHE A 185 -1.07 1.88 -5.04
CA PHE A 185 -0.36 3.14 -5.06
C PHE A 185 0.39 3.38 -3.74
N ALA A 186 -0.30 3.23 -2.59
CA ALA A 186 0.30 3.40 -1.27
C ALA A 186 1.47 2.43 -1.06
N LEU A 187 1.32 1.15 -1.39
CA LEU A 187 2.39 0.16 -1.32
C LEU A 187 3.57 0.58 -2.21
N ALA A 188 3.32 0.88 -3.48
CA ALA A 188 4.39 1.23 -4.41
C ALA A 188 5.15 2.51 -3.99
N ASN A 189 4.46 3.49 -3.40
CA ASN A 189 5.07 4.74 -2.93
C ASN A 189 6.03 4.53 -1.75
N ASN A 190 5.83 3.46 -0.98
CA ASN A 190 6.68 3.14 0.16
C ASN A 190 7.93 2.34 -0.20
N PHE A 191 7.97 1.71 -1.38
CA PHE A 191 9.15 0.99 -1.84
C PHE A 191 9.92 1.85 -2.85
N ASN A 192 11.12 2.30 -2.46
CA ASN A 192 11.99 3.13 -3.31
C ASN A 192 12.29 2.52 -4.69
N ILE A 193 12.31 1.19 -4.80
CA ILE A 193 12.57 0.46 -6.05
C ILE A 193 11.37 0.57 -7.02
N LEU A 194 10.16 0.86 -6.51
CA LEU A 194 8.90 0.80 -7.26
C LEU A 194 8.36 2.17 -7.68
N THR A 195 9.18 3.22 -7.69
CA THR A 195 8.76 4.59 -8.04
C THR A 195 8.01 4.69 -9.38
N SER A 196 8.46 3.98 -10.41
CA SER A 196 7.74 3.90 -11.70
C SER A 196 6.34 3.30 -11.57
N TYR A 197 6.17 2.28 -10.72
CA TYR A 197 4.88 1.65 -10.45
C TYR A 197 3.99 2.57 -9.61
N ALA A 198 4.55 3.33 -8.66
CA ALA A 198 3.80 4.30 -7.88
C ALA A 198 3.13 5.34 -8.79
N ASN A 199 3.87 5.90 -9.74
CA ASN A 199 3.32 6.85 -10.72
C ASN A 199 2.22 6.23 -11.59
N PHE A 200 2.43 4.98 -12.03
CA PHE A 200 1.43 4.24 -12.81
C PHE A 200 0.14 4.01 -12.02
N PHE A 201 0.23 3.52 -10.78
CA PHE A 201 -0.94 3.29 -9.93
C PHE A 201 -1.63 4.60 -9.53
N SER A 202 -0.86 5.67 -9.29
CA SER A 202 -1.40 7.00 -9.03
C SER A 202 -2.24 7.52 -10.21
N MET A 203 -1.73 7.36 -11.44
CA MET A 203 -2.46 7.72 -12.66
C MET A 203 -3.78 6.94 -12.78
N ILE A 204 -3.73 5.60 -12.62
CA ILE A 204 -4.94 4.75 -12.69
C ILE A 204 -5.92 5.14 -11.60
N PHE A 205 -5.47 5.28 -10.36
CA PHE A 205 -6.31 5.67 -9.23
C PHE A 205 -6.99 7.01 -9.47
N THR A 206 -6.25 8.00 -9.99
CA THR A 206 -6.80 9.33 -10.30
C THR A 206 -7.89 9.26 -11.39
N ILE A 207 -7.65 8.50 -12.46
CA ILE A 207 -8.63 8.29 -13.53
C ILE A 207 -9.88 7.60 -12.98
N LEU A 208 -9.71 6.51 -12.23
CA LEU A 208 -10.81 5.77 -11.62
C LEU A 208 -11.59 6.66 -10.65
N ASN A 209 -10.92 7.37 -9.75
CA ASN A 209 -11.57 8.25 -8.78
C ASN A 209 -12.37 9.36 -9.47
N SER A 210 -11.88 9.90 -10.59
CA SER A 210 -12.62 10.86 -11.42
C SER A 210 -13.89 10.25 -12.03
N LEU A 211 -13.80 9.02 -12.54
CA LEU A 211 -14.93 8.28 -13.11
C LEU A 211 -15.97 7.85 -12.07
N SER A 212 -15.60 7.76 -10.79
CA SER A 212 -16.50 7.35 -9.70
C SER A 212 -17.78 8.19 -9.65
N TYR A 213 -17.68 9.50 -9.86
CA TYR A 213 -18.86 10.39 -9.86
C TYR A 213 -19.82 10.08 -11.01
N VAL A 214 -19.29 9.89 -12.22
CA VAL A 214 -20.09 9.58 -13.41
C VAL A 214 -20.75 8.21 -13.25
N ILE A 215 -20.00 7.21 -12.80
CA ILE A 215 -20.50 5.85 -12.56
C ILE A 215 -21.56 5.86 -11.46
N PHE A 216 -21.37 6.61 -10.38
CA PHE A 216 -22.37 6.75 -9.32
C PHE A 216 -23.71 7.28 -9.87
N VAL A 217 -23.68 8.37 -10.65
CA VAL A 217 -24.88 8.96 -11.25
C VAL A 217 -25.56 7.97 -12.21
N VAL A 218 -24.80 7.33 -13.10
CA VAL A 218 -25.33 6.35 -14.06
C VAL A 218 -25.98 5.17 -13.34
N MET A 219 -25.33 4.63 -12.32
CA MET A 219 -25.84 3.51 -11.54
C MET A 219 -27.07 3.88 -10.72
N PHE A 220 -27.11 5.08 -10.15
CA PHE A 220 -28.28 5.59 -9.43
C PHE A 220 -29.49 5.76 -10.36
N VAL A 221 -29.30 6.36 -11.54
CA VAL A 221 -30.36 6.52 -12.54
C VAL A 221 -30.84 5.15 -13.03
N ALA A 222 -29.93 4.23 -13.32
CA ALA A 222 -30.26 2.86 -13.73
C ALA A 222 -31.08 2.14 -12.63
N PHE A 223 -30.69 2.29 -11.37
CA PHE A 223 -31.42 1.72 -10.24
C PHE A 223 -32.84 2.28 -10.14
N MET A 224 -33.00 3.60 -10.21
CA MET A 224 -34.32 4.26 -10.16
C MET A 224 -35.22 3.86 -11.33
N PHE A 225 -34.66 3.77 -12.54
CA PHE A 225 -35.39 3.34 -13.73
C PHE A 225 -35.88 1.89 -13.59
N LEU A 226 -35.02 0.97 -13.14
CA LEU A 226 -35.39 -0.43 -12.90
C LEU A 226 -36.42 -0.55 -11.77
N ALA A 227 -36.27 0.22 -10.69
CA ALA A 227 -37.23 0.29 -9.59
C ALA A 227 -38.61 0.73 -10.08
N TRP A 228 -38.67 1.78 -10.90
CA TRP A 228 -39.92 2.29 -11.42
C TRP A 228 -40.62 1.30 -12.37
N LYS A 229 -39.88 0.69 -13.31
CA LYS A 229 -40.44 -0.33 -14.22
C LYS A 229 -41.02 -1.52 -13.46
N ASP A 230 -40.34 -1.97 -12.41
CA ASP A 230 -40.82 -3.07 -11.58
C ASP A 230 -42.05 -2.74 -10.77
N LEU A 231 -42.16 -1.52 -10.26
CA LEU A 231 -43.36 -1.05 -9.58
C LEU A 231 -44.56 -1.05 -10.52
N GLN A 232 -44.38 -0.66 -11.78
CA GLN A 232 -45.43 -0.74 -12.79
C GLN A 232 -45.81 -2.19 -13.11
N LEU A 233 -44.81 -3.05 -13.34
CA LEU A 233 -45.01 -4.47 -13.63
C LEU A 233 -45.75 -5.18 -12.48
N LYS A 234 -45.36 -4.91 -11.23
CA LYS A 234 -46.03 -5.46 -10.05
C LYS A 234 -47.50 -5.04 -9.96
N LYS A 235 -47.83 -3.80 -10.32
CA LYS A 235 -49.24 -3.32 -10.38
C LYS A 235 -50.05 -4.03 -11.46
N LEU A 236 -49.45 -4.36 -12.60
CA LEU A 236 -50.13 -5.11 -13.67
C LEU A 236 -50.40 -6.56 -13.24
N LEU A 237 -49.41 -7.23 -12.65
CA LEU A 237 -49.56 -8.60 -12.15
C LEU A 237 -50.64 -8.70 -11.07
N GLN A 238 -50.74 -7.71 -10.17
CA GLN A 238 -51.80 -7.65 -9.15
C GLN A 238 -53.21 -7.49 -9.73
N ARG A 239 -53.33 -7.02 -10.98
CA ARG A 239 -54.62 -6.89 -11.69
C ARG A 239 -54.95 -8.12 -12.53
N GLY A 240 -54.13 -9.17 -12.50
CA GLY A 240 -54.29 -10.34 -13.36
C GLY A 240 -53.94 -10.07 -14.83
N LEU A 241 -53.29 -8.93 -15.12
CA LEU A 241 -52.75 -8.65 -16.45
C LEU A 241 -51.36 -9.26 -16.53
N ASN A 242 -51.14 -10.10 -17.54
CA ASN A 242 -49.85 -10.71 -17.83
C ASN A 242 -49.19 -9.95 -18.99
N PRO A 243 -48.34 -8.95 -18.72
CA PRO A 243 -47.59 -8.28 -19.77
C PRO A 243 -46.53 -9.21 -20.36
N ASP A 244 -46.38 -9.15 -21.68
CA ASP A 244 -45.36 -9.86 -22.47
C ASP A 244 -43.93 -9.28 -22.26
#